data_AF-A0A433Q178-F1
#
_entry.id   AF-A0A433Q178-F1
#
_cell.length_a   1.000
_cell.length_b   1.000
_cell.length_c   1.000
_cell.angle_alpha   90.00
_cell.angle_beta   90.00
_cell.angle_gamma   90.00
#
_symmetry.space_group_name_H-M   'P 1'
#
loop_
_entity.id
_entity.type
_entity.pdbx_description
1 polymer ?
#
loop_
_entity_poly.entity_id
_entity_poly.type
_entity_poly.pdbx_seq_one_letter_code
_entity_poly.pdbx_strand_id
1 'polypeptide(L)'
;MLVRGPTTLLALGALCLCLSVDAFPTTFDQVVFRHGGANYTIPAHVIAENADVPVKFDGHRVVTVKGGLEDLETVMEIIEVLSMFESPPCNQELHLDLWSHLRPGSIDIRVPPSLFSTFTSMLPAHLAPSIKIPDLQQYLDSIPVFASDNSHNDDFFKAYHEYNEILEFTKALADKHDFVDLVTVGKTYEGKDIVGIKFTGGNGTEEFTRQKGKGRQQKKGVFWSNPFSPSSNSIMVISLSKNGSVLPTFCLITQATLTYLMHKLVTKYGEDDRITRAVDAFEWTLVPVFNIDGFVFTHKTNRMWRKNRQPTRIPLCTGTDTNRNWDYAFGKQGASGLPCSEAYHGPRAFSAPETRTLSDYISAQENLISYIDFHAFSQL
;
A
#
# COMPACT_ATOMS: atom_id res chain seq x y z
N MET A 1 -21.56 18.33 56.60
CA MET A 1 -20.22 18.52 56.01
C MET A 1 -19.83 17.21 55.35
N LEU A 2 -20.05 17.09 54.04
CA LEU A 2 -19.56 16.04 53.14
C LEU A 2 -20.09 16.37 51.73
N VAL A 3 -19.19 16.81 50.86
CA VAL A 3 -19.44 17.07 49.43
C VAL A 3 -19.35 15.74 48.71
N ARG A 4 -20.39 15.36 47.95
CA ARG A 4 -20.38 14.23 47.02
C ARG A 4 -20.48 14.78 45.61
N GLY A 5 -19.48 14.51 44.77
CA GLY A 5 -19.60 14.59 43.31
C GLY A 5 -19.75 13.18 42.72
N PRO A 6 -20.44 13.02 41.60
CA PRO A 6 -20.30 11.86 40.73
C PRO A 6 -19.56 12.24 39.44
N THR A 7 -18.37 11.69 39.24
CA THR A 7 -17.73 11.61 37.92
C THR A 7 -18.35 10.43 37.17
N THR A 8 -19.30 10.73 36.30
CA THR A 8 -19.79 9.78 35.29
C THR A 8 -18.86 9.89 34.08
N LEU A 9 -18.10 8.83 33.81
CA LEU A 9 -17.33 8.66 32.58
C LEU A 9 -18.34 8.55 31.42
N LEU A 10 -18.50 9.61 30.63
CA LEU A 10 -19.34 9.61 29.44
C LEU A 10 -18.57 8.94 28.30
N ALA A 11 -19.00 7.73 27.95
CA ALA A 11 -18.64 7.07 26.71
C ALA A 11 -19.06 7.94 25.52
N LEU A 12 -18.09 8.49 24.78
CA LEU A 12 -18.34 9.13 23.49
C LEU A 12 -18.43 8.05 22.40
N GLY A 13 -19.63 7.50 22.25
CA GLY A 13 -20.03 6.70 21.09
C GLY A 13 -20.21 7.57 19.84
N ALA A 14 -19.93 6.97 18.70
CA ALA A 14 -19.80 7.54 17.35
C ALA A 14 -20.98 8.39 16.83
N LEU A 15 -20.67 9.33 15.92
CA LEU A 15 -21.60 9.73 14.85
C LEU A 15 -20.99 9.45 13.47
N CYS A 16 -21.46 8.36 12.88
CA CYS A 16 -21.33 8.01 11.48
C CYS A 16 -22.24 8.95 10.65
N LEU A 17 -21.71 9.61 9.61
CA LEU A 17 -22.52 10.40 8.68
C LEU A 17 -22.08 10.12 7.24
N CYS A 18 -22.98 9.49 6.47
CA CYS A 18 -22.92 9.36 5.02
C CYS A 18 -23.05 10.75 4.40
N LEU A 19 -22.10 11.16 3.56
CA LEU A 19 -22.19 12.34 2.71
C LEU A 19 -22.00 11.89 1.26
N SER A 20 -23.02 12.09 0.43
CA SER A 20 -22.94 11.99 -1.02
C SER A 20 -22.31 13.28 -1.55
N VAL A 21 -21.20 13.17 -2.29
CA VAL A 21 -20.60 14.29 -3.00
C VAL A 21 -20.63 13.93 -4.48
N ASP A 22 -21.44 14.65 -5.25
CA ASP A 22 -21.50 14.53 -6.70
C ASP A 22 -20.18 15.00 -7.35
N ALA A 23 -19.86 14.40 -8.50
CA ALA A 23 -18.60 14.51 -9.22
C ALA A 23 -18.01 15.93 -9.34
N PHE A 24 -16.70 16.07 -9.16
CA PHE A 24 -15.98 17.34 -9.27
C PHE A 24 -15.46 17.62 -10.70
N PRO A 25 -15.82 18.75 -11.32
CA PRO A 25 -15.02 19.40 -12.35
C PRO A 25 -13.90 20.22 -11.71
N THR A 26 -12.74 20.24 -12.37
CA THR A 26 -11.55 21.01 -12.02
C THR A 26 -11.81 22.52 -12.15
N THR A 27 -11.94 23.23 -11.03
CA THR A 27 -11.67 24.68 -10.76
C THR A 27 -12.72 25.25 -9.79
N PHE A 28 -12.38 25.33 -8.50
CA PHE A 28 -13.09 26.18 -7.54
C PHE A 28 -12.08 26.90 -6.65
N ASP A 29 -12.29 28.19 -6.40
CA ASP A 29 -11.49 29.05 -5.50
C ASP A 29 -11.72 28.73 -4.00
N GLN A 30 -12.73 27.94 -3.68
CA GLN A 30 -13.10 27.55 -2.31
C GLN A 30 -13.95 26.29 -2.30
N VAL A 31 -13.78 25.44 -1.29
CA VAL A 31 -14.68 24.32 -1.00
C VAL A 31 -15.61 24.71 0.13
N VAL A 32 -16.92 24.64 -0.14
CA VAL A 32 -17.97 24.92 0.86
C VAL A 32 -18.57 23.60 1.33
N PHE A 33 -18.55 23.34 2.63
CA PHE A 33 -19.25 22.20 3.24
C PHE A 33 -20.27 22.67 4.27
N ARG A 34 -21.35 21.89 4.40
CA ARG A 34 -22.47 22.19 5.30
C ARG A 34 -22.47 21.27 6.50
N HIS A 35 -22.52 21.83 7.70
CA HIS A 35 -22.69 21.07 8.94
C HIS A 35 -23.58 21.85 9.92
N GLY A 36 -24.60 21.18 10.48
CA GLY A 36 -25.49 21.79 11.49
C GLY A 36 -26.23 23.05 11.02
N GLY A 37 -26.50 23.20 9.72
CA GLY A 37 -27.12 24.41 9.15
C GLY A 37 -26.13 25.57 8.90
N ALA A 38 -24.85 25.42 9.25
CA ALA A 38 -23.80 26.37 8.94
C ALA A 38 -23.02 25.96 7.67
N ASN A 39 -22.61 26.97 6.88
CA ASN A 39 -21.67 26.81 5.79
C ASN A 39 -20.25 27.07 6.31
N TYR A 40 -19.33 26.18 6.00
CA TYR A 40 -17.91 26.32 6.27
C TYR A 40 -17.19 26.39 4.93
N THR A 41 -16.30 27.37 4.80
CA THR A 41 -15.58 27.63 3.56
C THR A 41 -14.10 27.45 3.82
N ILE A 42 -13.46 26.54 3.09
CA ILE A 42 -12.00 26.43 3.07
C ILE A 42 -11.51 27.01 1.74
N PRO A 43 -10.66 28.05 1.77
CA PRO A 43 -10.06 28.60 0.55
C PRO A 43 -9.25 27.55 -0.21
N ALA A 44 -9.30 27.53 -1.54
CA ALA A 44 -8.62 26.52 -2.34
C ALA A 44 -7.09 26.48 -2.13
N HIS A 45 -6.45 27.61 -1.81
CA HIS A 45 -5.02 27.65 -1.47
C HIS A 45 -4.67 26.93 -0.16
N VAL A 46 -5.65 26.72 0.72
CA VAL A 46 -5.53 25.91 1.94
C VAL A 46 -5.73 24.42 1.61
N ILE A 47 -6.38 24.10 0.50
CA ILE A 47 -6.69 22.72 0.06
C ILE A 47 -5.65 22.18 -0.91
N ALA A 48 -4.97 23.09 -1.62
CA ALA A 48 -3.83 22.76 -2.44
C ALA A 48 -2.68 22.29 -1.54
N GLU A 49 -2.65 21.00 -1.21
CA GLU A 49 -1.39 20.26 -1.33
C GLU A 49 -0.83 20.68 -2.68
N ASN A 50 0.23 21.50 -2.69
CA ASN A 50 1.01 21.67 -3.90
C ASN A 50 1.62 20.29 -4.17
N ALA A 51 0.90 19.44 -4.92
CA ALA A 51 1.31 18.09 -5.26
C ALA A 51 2.70 18.04 -5.93
N ASP A 52 3.17 19.19 -6.40
CA ASP A 52 4.45 19.41 -7.07
C ASP A 52 5.61 19.76 -6.12
N VAL A 53 5.38 20.00 -4.82
CA VAL A 53 6.46 20.24 -3.85
C VAL A 53 6.71 18.97 -3.03
N PRO A 54 7.86 18.31 -3.20
CA PRO A 54 8.20 17.14 -2.40
C PRO A 54 8.23 17.47 -0.90
N VAL A 55 7.64 16.61 -0.08
CA VAL A 55 7.65 16.74 1.37
C VAL A 55 9.06 16.47 1.90
N LYS A 56 9.52 17.41 2.73
CA LYS A 56 10.80 17.34 3.45
C LYS A 56 10.59 16.90 4.89
N PHE A 57 11.52 16.12 5.41
CA PHE A 57 11.51 15.59 6.78
C PHE A 57 12.67 16.15 7.61
N ASP A 58 13.11 17.39 7.33
CA ASP A 58 14.27 18.01 7.97
C ASP A 58 14.11 18.02 9.49
N GLY A 59 15.07 17.44 10.21
CA GLY A 59 15.03 17.35 11.68
C GLY A 59 13.96 16.41 12.26
N HIS A 60 13.20 15.67 11.44
CA HIS A 60 12.34 14.60 11.94
C HIS A 60 13.21 13.48 12.50
N ARG A 61 12.79 12.93 13.64
CA ARG A 61 13.48 11.83 14.31
C ARG A 61 12.67 10.56 14.20
N VAL A 62 13.34 9.42 14.18
CA VAL A 62 12.69 8.14 14.45
C VAL A 62 13.16 7.68 15.81
N VAL A 63 12.21 7.48 16.71
CA VAL A 63 12.47 7.00 18.06
C VAL A 63 11.92 5.60 18.24
N THR A 64 12.52 4.85 19.14
CA THR A 64 12.02 3.56 19.61
C THR A 64 11.63 3.71 21.08
N VAL A 65 10.39 3.39 21.42
CA VAL A 65 9.93 3.23 22.80
C VAL A 65 9.83 1.73 23.09
N LYS A 66 10.38 1.30 24.23
CA LYS A 66 10.32 -0.10 24.66
C LYS A 66 9.44 -0.23 25.89
N GLY A 67 8.56 -1.23 25.92
CA GLY A 67 7.58 -1.41 27.00
C GLY A 67 6.77 -2.69 26.85
N GLY A 68 6.03 -3.05 27.90
CA GLY A 68 5.04 -4.13 27.86
C GLY A 68 3.82 -3.79 26.98
N LEU A 69 2.87 -4.71 26.85
CA LEU A 69 1.69 -4.49 26.01
C LEU A 69 0.88 -3.24 26.45
N GLU A 70 0.60 -3.13 27.75
CA GLU A 70 -0.14 -1.99 28.35
C GLU A 70 0.62 -0.65 28.19
N ASP A 71 1.95 -0.69 28.28
CA ASP A 71 2.79 0.48 28.03
C ASP A 71 2.64 0.96 26.59
N LEU A 72 2.67 0.03 25.64
CA LEU A 72 2.58 0.35 24.22
C LEU A 72 1.17 0.80 23.81
N GLU A 73 0.12 0.31 24.48
CA GLU A 73 -1.23 0.88 24.34
C GLU A 73 -1.29 2.33 24.82
N THR A 74 -0.65 2.65 25.95
CA THR A 74 -0.56 4.04 26.44
C THR A 74 0.16 4.94 25.43
N VAL A 75 1.26 4.47 24.83
CA VAL A 75 1.99 5.22 23.80
C VAL A 75 1.12 5.48 22.57
N MET A 76 0.32 4.50 22.16
CA MET A 76 -0.62 4.63 21.05
C MET A 76 -1.70 5.68 21.33
N GLU A 77 -2.27 5.70 22.53
CA GLU A 77 -3.22 6.74 22.94
C GLU A 77 -2.60 8.14 22.90
N ILE A 78 -1.35 8.30 23.38
CA ILE A 78 -0.61 9.57 23.31
C ILE A 78 -0.45 10.03 21.86
N ILE A 79 -0.08 9.11 20.95
CA ILE A 79 0.07 9.41 19.52
C ILE A 79 -1.27 9.89 18.95
N GLU A 80 -2.35 9.15 19.19
CA GLU A 80 -3.69 9.52 18.70
C GLU A 80 -4.11 10.90 19.19
N VAL A 81 -3.90 11.19 20.47
CA VAL A 81 -4.21 12.50 21.07
C VAL A 81 -3.39 13.61 20.42
N LEU A 82 -2.08 13.44 20.26
CA LEU A 82 -1.21 14.45 19.66
C LEU A 82 -1.52 14.67 18.17
N SER A 83 -1.92 13.61 17.46
CA SER A 83 -2.41 13.69 16.09
C SER A 83 -3.74 14.46 15.94
N MET A 84 -4.48 14.69 17.04
CA MET A 84 -5.72 15.47 17.04
C MET A 84 -5.52 16.97 17.33
N PHE A 85 -4.47 17.36 18.06
CA PHE A 85 -4.30 18.73 18.57
C PHE A 85 -3.56 19.69 17.63
N GLU A 86 -2.79 19.20 16.64
CA GLU A 86 -2.25 20.05 15.59
C GLU A 86 -3.18 20.08 14.37
N SER A 87 -4.04 21.09 14.31
CA SER A 87 -4.68 21.57 13.07
C SER A 87 -4.48 23.08 12.97
N PRO A 88 -3.81 23.55 11.91
CA PRO A 88 -4.50 23.88 10.66
C PRO A 88 -4.20 22.85 9.55
N PRO A 89 -5.02 22.80 8.51
CA PRO A 89 -5.44 21.51 7.97
C PRO A 89 -4.62 21.08 6.73
N CYS A 90 -3.39 21.55 6.58
CA CYS A 90 -2.67 21.48 5.29
C CYS A 90 -1.43 20.58 5.27
N ASN A 91 -0.91 20.07 6.38
CA ASN A 91 0.36 19.32 6.39
C ASN A 91 0.34 18.17 7.40
N GLN A 92 -0.65 17.28 7.29
CA GLN A 92 -0.74 16.12 8.19
C GLN A 92 0.38 15.08 8.00
N GLU A 93 1.08 15.16 6.89
CA GLU A 93 2.21 14.30 6.54
C GLU A 93 3.43 14.53 7.45
N LEU A 94 3.42 15.63 8.22
CA LEU A 94 4.44 15.98 9.21
C LEU A 94 4.01 15.69 10.65
N HIS A 95 3.11 14.74 10.91
CA HIS A 95 2.73 14.34 12.29
C HIS A 95 3.55 13.15 12.83
N LEU A 96 3.21 12.75 14.07
CA LEU A 96 3.61 11.47 14.65
C LEU A 96 3.12 10.33 13.75
N ASP A 97 4.05 9.47 13.40
CA ASP A 97 3.79 8.40 12.44
C ASP A 97 4.31 7.09 13.00
N LEU A 98 3.40 6.13 13.14
CA LEU A 98 3.64 4.86 13.78
C LEU A 98 4.34 3.90 12.84
N TRP A 99 5.59 3.59 13.17
CA TRP A 99 6.51 2.90 12.30
C TRP A 99 6.45 1.37 12.49
N SER A 100 6.36 0.85 13.71
CA SER A 100 6.08 -0.60 13.91
C SER A 100 4.88 -0.81 14.82
N HIS A 101 4.06 -1.81 14.51
CA HIS A 101 3.10 -2.34 15.47
C HIS A 101 3.78 -3.40 16.32
N LEU A 102 3.68 -3.26 17.64
CA LEU A 102 3.86 -4.29 18.68
C LEU A 102 4.78 -5.46 18.28
N ARG A 103 6.04 -5.17 17.93
CA ARG A 103 7.09 -6.19 18.14
C ARG A 103 7.05 -6.52 19.63
N PRO A 104 7.35 -7.75 20.07
CA PRO A 104 7.37 -8.05 21.49
C PRO A 104 8.35 -7.09 22.20
N GLY A 105 7.80 -6.09 22.88
CA GLY A 105 8.54 -5.12 23.68
C GLY A 105 8.91 -3.77 23.05
N SER A 106 8.52 -3.41 21.80
CA SER A 106 8.90 -2.10 21.24
C SER A 106 8.01 -1.54 20.13
N ILE A 107 7.98 -0.22 20.04
CA ILE A 107 7.31 0.58 19.00
C ILE A 107 8.30 1.61 18.43
N ASP A 108 8.34 1.72 17.10
CA ASP A 108 9.11 2.77 16.41
C ASP A 108 8.13 3.87 16.02
N ILE A 109 8.53 5.14 16.14
CA ILE A 109 7.68 6.31 15.88
C ILE A 109 8.51 7.40 15.21
N ARG A 110 8.05 7.95 14.08
CA ARG A 110 8.60 9.18 13.52
C ARG A 110 7.99 10.37 14.26
N VAL A 111 8.85 11.23 14.79
CA VAL A 111 8.48 12.39 15.59
C VAL A 111 9.01 13.66 14.91
N PRO A 112 8.11 14.59 14.52
CA PRO A 112 8.49 15.90 13.99
C PRO A 112 9.27 16.72 15.01
N PRO A 113 10.17 17.63 14.58
CA PRO A 113 10.95 18.45 15.49
C PRO A 113 10.06 19.34 16.38
N SER A 114 8.93 19.83 15.88
CA SER A 114 7.95 20.63 16.64
C SER A 114 7.29 19.85 17.78
N LEU A 115 7.02 18.56 17.57
CA LEU A 115 6.32 17.70 18.53
C LEU A 115 7.23 16.95 19.48
N PHE A 116 8.54 16.90 19.23
CA PHE A 116 9.46 16.05 20.00
C PHE A 116 9.44 16.33 21.50
N SER A 117 9.46 17.61 21.91
CA SER A 117 9.42 17.98 23.33
C SER A 117 8.08 17.65 23.98
N THR A 118 6.98 17.81 23.25
CA THR A 118 5.63 17.51 23.76
C THR A 118 5.45 16.01 23.91
N PHE A 119 5.77 15.25 22.86
CA PHE A 119 5.71 13.79 22.86
C PHE A 119 6.54 13.19 23.99
N THR A 120 7.80 13.61 24.16
CA THR A 120 8.67 13.08 25.22
C THR A 120 8.22 13.44 26.63
N SER A 121 7.55 14.58 26.83
CA SER A 121 7.05 14.96 28.16
C SER A 121 5.74 14.28 28.55
N MET A 122 4.96 13.77 27.58
CA MET A 122 3.77 12.96 27.84
C MET A 122 4.09 11.49 28.15
N LEU A 123 5.27 11.00 27.80
CA LEU A 123 5.68 9.63 28.10
C LEU A 123 6.00 9.44 29.59
N PRO A 124 5.54 8.34 30.22
CA PRO A 124 6.05 7.92 31.52
C PRO A 124 7.57 7.78 31.53
N ALA A 125 8.21 8.06 32.67
CA ALA A 125 9.68 8.08 32.78
C ALA A 125 10.35 6.75 32.40
N HIS A 126 9.68 5.61 32.61
CA HIS A 126 10.19 4.29 32.23
C HIS A 126 10.09 4.00 30.72
N LEU A 127 9.34 4.81 29.98
CA LEU A 127 9.15 4.71 28.53
C LEU A 127 9.97 5.74 27.75
N ALA A 128 11.06 6.24 28.34
CA ALA A 128 11.94 7.19 27.69
C ALA A 128 12.40 6.67 26.30
N PRO A 129 12.19 7.44 25.22
CA PRO A 129 12.49 6.99 23.88
C PRO A 129 14.00 6.99 23.60
N SER A 130 14.47 5.97 22.87
CA SER A 130 15.80 5.95 22.27
C SER A 130 15.74 6.48 20.83
N ILE A 131 16.65 7.38 20.44
CA ILE A 131 16.73 7.86 19.04
C ILE A 131 17.34 6.76 18.18
N LYS A 132 16.59 6.31 17.17
CA LYS A 132 17.03 5.34 16.16
C LYS A 132 17.55 6.03 14.90
N ILE A 133 16.88 7.10 14.48
CA ILE A 133 17.30 7.95 13.36
C ILE A 133 17.26 9.41 13.82
N PRO A 134 18.42 10.09 13.89
CA PRO A 134 18.51 11.44 14.43
C PRO A 134 17.98 12.51 13.47
N ASP A 135 18.14 12.31 12.17
CA ASP A 135 17.59 13.15 11.12
C ASP A 135 17.11 12.27 9.97
N LEU A 136 15.80 12.28 9.75
CA LEU A 136 15.16 11.45 8.74
C LEU A 136 15.49 11.95 7.33
N GLN A 137 15.48 13.27 7.08
CA GLN A 137 15.78 13.80 5.75
C GLN A 137 17.20 13.45 5.34
N GLN A 138 18.17 13.62 6.24
CA GLN A 138 19.56 13.25 5.97
C GLN A 138 19.69 11.76 5.63
N TYR A 139 18.92 10.90 6.31
CA TYR A 139 18.87 9.49 5.96
C TYR A 139 18.27 9.29 4.56
N LEU A 140 17.17 9.96 4.19
CA LEU A 140 16.58 9.84 2.85
C LEU A 140 17.56 10.27 1.76
N ASP A 141 18.25 11.39 1.98
CA ASP A 141 19.22 11.95 1.04
C ASP A 141 20.46 11.04 0.87
N SER A 142 20.73 10.15 1.83
CA SER A 142 21.80 9.15 1.76
C SER A 142 21.44 7.91 0.93
N ILE A 143 20.15 7.70 0.64
CA ILE A 143 19.69 6.54 -0.11
C ILE A 143 20.03 6.79 -1.58
N PRO A 144 20.68 5.83 -2.27
CA PRO A 144 20.97 5.98 -3.68
C PRO A 144 19.70 6.33 -4.45
N VAL A 145 19.79 7.37 -5.29
CA VAL A 145 18.70 7.74 -6.21
C VAL A 145 18.37 6.52 -7.08
N PHE A 146 17.09 6.37 -7.41
CA PHE A 146 16.60 5.34 -8.32
C PHE A 146 17.49 5.29 -9.56
N ALA A 147 18.08 4.13 -9.83
CA ALA A 147 18.90 3.98 -11.00
C ALA A 147 17.96 3.84 -12.18
N SER A 148 18.09 4.74 -13.17
CA SER A 148 17.46 4.49 -14.45
C SER A 148 18.14 3.27 -15.08
N ASP A 149 17.45 2.14 -15.08
CA ASP A 149 17.97 0.91 -15.62
C ASP A 149 16.89 0.16 -16.42
N ASN A 150 17.11 0.10 -17.72
CA ASN A 150 16.27 -0.66 -18.65
C ASN A 150 16.83 -2.08 -18.87
N SER A 151 17.75 -2.52 -18.02
CA SER A 151 18.22 -3.90 -18.04
C SER A 151 17.09 -4.82 -17.58
N HIS A 152 16.62 -5.69 -18.48
CA HIS A 152 15.66 -6.74 -18.12
C HIS A 152 16.42 -8.01 -17.68
N ASN A 153 17.39 -7.84 -16.78
CA ASN A 153 18.30 -8.88 -16.30
C ASN A 153 18.64 -8.72 -14.80
N ASP A 154 19.63 -9.46 -14.30
CA ASP A 154 20.01 -9.45 -12.88
C ASP A 154 20.54 -8.09 -12.37
N ASP A 155 21.03 -7.20 -13.26
CA ASP A 155 21.51 -5.86 -12.91
C ASP A 155 20.39 -4.94 -12.42
N PHE A 156 19.16 -5.13 -12.92
CA PHE A 156 17.96 -4.43 -12.46
C PHE A 156 17.85 -4.47 -10.94
N PHE A 157 18.17 -5.60 -10.31
CA PHE A 157 17.94 -5.78 -8.87
C PHE A 157 19.02 -5.17 -7.97
N LYS A 158 19.93 -4.37 -8.53
CA LYS A 158 20.93 -3.60 -7.77
C LYS A 158 20.40 -2.24 -7.28
N ALA A 159 19.20 -1.84 -7.69
CA ALA A 159 18.58 -0.59 -7.33
C ALA A 159 17.07 -0.73 -7.09
N TYR A 160 16.47 0.33 -6.57
CA TYR A 160 15.02 0.51 -6.61
C TYR A 160 14.61 1.27 -7.86
N HIS A 161 13.36 1.07 -8.26
CA HIS A 161 12.82 1.48 -9.56
C HIS A 161 11.52 2.22 -9.43
N GLU A 162 11.27 3.12 -10.38
CA GLU A 162 9.97 3.72 -10.57
C GLU A 162 8.95 2.70 -11.10
N TYR A 163 7.66 3.05 -10.99
CA TYR A 163 6.58 2.15 -11.43
C TYR A 163 6.69 1.79 -12.92
N ASN A 164 7.06 2.75 -13.77
CA ASN A 164 7.15 2.53 -15.21
C ASN A 164 8.24 1.51 -15.54
N GLU A 165 9.39 1.56 -14.87
CA GLU A 165 10.49 0.61 -15.06
C GLU A 165 10.08 -0.80 -14.62
N ILE A 166 9.41 -0.93 -13.47
CA ILE A 166 8.86 -2.22 -13.00
C ILE A 166 7.81 -2.75 -13.99
N LEU A 167 6.93 -1.89 -14.52
CA LEU A 167 5.91 -2.27 -15.49
C LEU A 167 6.53 -2.72 -16.82
N GLU A 168 7.54 -2.00 -17.32
CA GLU A 168 8.28 -2.36 -18.54
C GLU A 168 9.03 -3.68 -18.34
N PHE A 169 9.67 -3.88 -17.19
CA PHE A 169 10.29 -5.16 -16.83
C PHE A 169 9.28 -6.31 -16.81
N THR A 170 8.10 -6.08 -16.22
CA THR A 170 7.00 -7.07 -16.16
C THR A 170 6.52 -7.45 -17.56
N LYS A 171 6.32 -6.46 -18.44
CA LYS A 171 5.95 -6.66 -19.85
C LYS A 171 7.03 -7.41 -20.63
N ALA A 172 8.29 -7.02 -20.45
CA ALA A 172 9.42 -7.65 -21.12
C ALA A 172 9.57 -9.14 -20.75
N LEU A 173 9.28 -9.51 -19.50
CA LEU A 173 9.25 -10.92 -19.09
C LEU A 173 8.17 -11.72 -19.84
N ALA A 174 6.95 -11.20 -19.92
CA ALA A 174 5.87 -11.87 -20.64
C ALA A 174 6.15 -11.94 -22.15
N ASP A 175 6.65 -10.86 -22.76
CA ASP A 175 6.97 -10.82 -24.18
C ASP A 175 8.11 -11.79 -24.58
N LYS A 176 9.00 -12.12 -23.65
CA LYS A 176 10.18 -12.98 -23.88
C LYS A 176 9.91 -14.47 -23.64
N HIS A 177 8.87 -14.82 -22.88
CA HIS A 177 8.62 -16.18 -22.42
C HIS A 177 7.19 -16.60 -22.76
N ASP A 178 7.02 -17.51 -23.73
CA ASP A 178 5.71 -17.93 -24.26
C ASP A 178 4.76 -18.58 -23.23
N PHE A 179 5.28 -19.02 -22.08
CA PHE A 179 4.49 -19.60 -20.98
C PHE A 179 4.06 -18.56 -19.92
N VAL A 180 4.34 -17.27 -20.17
CA VAL A 180 4.07 -16.17 -19.26
C VAL A 180 3.09 -15.19 -19.90
N ASP A 181 1.92 -15.05 -19.29
CA ASP A 181 0.89 -14.09 -19.69
C ASP A 181 0.92 -12.83 -18.82
N LEU A 182 0.65 -11.67 -19.42
CA LEU A 182 0.28 -10.48 -18.65
C LEU A 182 -1.14 -10.61 -18.14
N VAL A 183 -1.35 -10.26 -16.87
CA VAL A 183 -2.67 -10.23 -16.25
C VAL A 183 -2.96 -8.88 -15.62
N THR A 184 -4.22 -8.47 -15.67
CA THR A 184 -4.73 -7.31 -14.95
C THR A 184 -5.68 -7.79 -13.87
N VAL A 185 -5.34 -7.53 -12.60
CA VAL A 185 -6.14 -7.97 -11.45
C VAL A 185 -7.12 -6.90 -10.96
N GLY A 186 -7.12 -5.73 -11.59
CA GLY A 186 -7.99 -4.63 -11.21
C GLY A 186 -7.54 -3.28 -11.74
N LYS A 187 -8.15 -2.22 -11.19
CA LYS A 187 -7.81 -0.83 -11.49
C LYS A 187 -7.65 -0.02 -10.21
N THR A 188 -6.71 0.92 -10.22
CA THR A 188 -6.57 1.89 -9.14
C THR A 188 -7.61 2.99 -9.20
N TYR A 189 -7.70 3.79 -8.14
CA TYR A 189 -8.57 4.96 -8.11
C TYR A 189 -8.30 5.93 -9.26
N GLU A 190 -7.03 6.19 -9.57
CA GLU A 190 -6.63 7.05 -10.70
C GLU A 190 -6.67 6.32 -12.06
N GLY A 191 -7.28 5.14 -12.13
CA GLY A 191 -7.59 4.43 -13.37
C GLY A 191 -6.45 3.62 -14.00
N LYS A 192 -5.35 3.39 -13.28
CA LYS A 192 -4.22 2.57 -13.76
C LYS A 192 -4.57 1.08 -13.62
N ASP A 193 -4.21 0.30 -14.62
CA ASP A 193 -4.34 -1.15 -14.56
C ASP A 193 -3.36 -1.73 -13.54
N ILE A 194 -3.86 -2.57 -12.64
CA ILE A 194 -3.04 -3.30 -11.68
C ILE A 194 -2.52 -4.55 -12.39
N VAL A 195 -1.31 -4.40 -12.96
CA VAL A 195 -0.69 -5.40 -13.84
C VAL A 195 0.25 -6.32 -13.06
N GLY A 196 0.24 -7.59 -13.42
CA GLY A 196 1.19 -8.61 -12.99
C GLY A 196 1.45 -9.63 -14.10
N ILE A 197 2.09 -10.75 -13.75
CA ILE A 197 2.18 -11.91 -14.64
C ILE A 197 1.44 -13.12 -14.08
N LYS A 198 0.97 -13.96 -15.00
CA LYS A 198 0.36 -15.25 -14.73
C LYS A 198 1.08 -16.33 -15.56
N PHE A 199 1.52 -17.41 -14.94
CA PHE A 199 2.28 -18.46 -15.62
C PHE A 199 2.17 -19.81 -14.91
N THR A 200 2.34 -20.90 -15.65
CA THR A 200 2.40 -22.27 -15.12
C THR A 200 3.38 -23.07 -15.96
N GLY A 201 4.04 -24.04 -15.31
CA GLY A 201 4.89 -25.01 -15.98
C GLY A 201 4.13 -26.26 -16.42
N GLY A 202 4.83 -27.15 -17.11
CA GLY A 202 4.34 -28.43 -17.60
C GLY A 202 4.24 -28.44 -19.12
N ASN A 203 4.64 -29.56 -19.74
CA ASN A 203 4.56 -29.78 -21.18
C ASN A 203 3.13 -29.57 -21.71
N GLY A 204 2.84 -28.37 -22.20
CA GLY A 204 2.17 -28.23 -23.48
C GLY A 204 3.24 -28.33 -24.56
N THR A 205 3.60 -29.53 -25.00
CA THR A 205 4.09 -29.66 -26.38
C THR A 205 2.90 -29.35 -27.29
N GLU A 206 2.64 -28.08 -27.55
CA GLU A 206 2.12 -27.64 -28.84
C GLU A 206 2.74 -26.28 -29.22
N GLU A 207 3.27 -26.29 -30.43
CA GLU A 207 4.01 -25.26 -31.13
C GLU A 207 3.16 -23.98 -31.30
N PHE A 208 3.56 -22.88 -30.65
CA PHE A 208 2.96 -21.57 -30.89
C PHE A 208 3.29 -21.09 -32.31
N THR A 209 2.45 -21.45 -33.30
CA THR A 209 2.52 -20.83 -34.62
C THR A 209 1.85 -19.47 -34.57
N ARG A 210 2.68 -18.43 -34.41
CA ARG A 210 2.29 -17.02 -34.54
C ARG A 210 1.65 -16.78 -35.93
N GLN A 211 0.33 -16.68 -36.01
CA GLN A 211 -0.35 -16.32 -37.25
C GLN A 211 -0.05 -14.86 -37.63
N LYS A 212 0.94 -14.68 -38.50
CA LYS A 212 0.95 -13.54 -39.43
C LYS A 212 -0.16 -13.77 -40.45
N GLY A 213 -1.08 -12.82 -40.56
CA GLY A 213 -2.20 -12.90 -41.48
C GLY A 213 -1.77 -13.10 -42.94
N LYS A 214 -2.38 -14.09 -43.60
CA LYS A 214 -3.03 -14.01 -44.92
C LYS A 214 -3.53 -15.41 -45.30
N GLY A 215 -4.79 -15.47 -45.76
CA GLY A 215 -5.63 -16.67 -45.70
C GLY A 215 -5.22 -17.89 -46.53
N ARG A 216 -5.66 -19.05 -46.06
CA ARG A 216 -6.17 -20.17 -46.88
C ARG A 216 -6.94 -21.16 -46.00
N GLN A 217 -8.09 -21.61 -46.49
CA GLN A 217 -8.95 -22.63 -45.86
C GLN A 217 -8.26 -24.00 -45.83
N GLN A 218 -8.37 -24.76 -44.73
CA GLN A 218 -8.83 -26.16 -44.79
C GLN A 218 -9.14 -26.81 -43.43
N LYS A 219 -10.37 -27.35 -43.40
CA LYS A 219 -10.90 -28.61 -42.81
C LYS A 219 -10.88 -28.90 -41.30
N LYS A 220 -12.11 -29.19 -40.86
CA LYS A 220 -12.63 -29.67 -39.57
C LYS A 220 -11.88 -30.87 -38.98
N GLY A 221 -11.57 -30.75 -37.69
CA GLY A 221 -11.26 -31.85 -36.77
C GLY A 221 -11.66 -31.44 -35.35
N VAL A 222 -12.54 -32.26 -34.76
CA VAL A 222 -12.95 -32.43 -33.35
C VAL A 222 -12.66 -31.30 -32.34
N PHE A 223 -13.75 -30.79 -31.78
CA PHE A 223 -13.86 -29.89 -30.63
C PHE A 223 -13.30 -30.56 -29.36
N TRP A 224 -12.17 -30.08 -28.82
CA TRP A 224 -11.82 -30.21 -27.39
C TRP A 224 -10.98 -28.99 -26.96
N SER A 225 -11.42 -28.37 -25.87
CA SER A 225 -10.90 -27.19 -25.20
C SER A 225 -9.52 -27.40 -24.57
N ASN A 226 -8.68 -26.36 -24.56
CA ASN A 226 -7.78 -26.12 -23.43
C ASN A 226 -7.51 -24.61 -23.18
N PRO A 227 -8.47 -23.86 -22.63
CA PRO A 227 -8.20 -22.60 -21.96
C PRO A 227 -7.87 -22.90 -20.49
N PHE A 228 -6.59 -22.97 -20.14
CA PHE A 228 -6.08 -23.29 -18.79
C PHE A 228 -6.47 -24.70 -18.27
N SER A 229 -5.47 -25.48 -17.86
CA SER A 229 -5.70 -26.76 -17.20
C SER A 229 -6.52 -26.54 -15.91
N PRO A 230 -7.75 -27.07 -15.76
CA PRO A 230 -8.61 -26.81 -14.60
C PRO A 230 -8.15 -27.49 -13.30
N SER A 231 -6.93 -28.04 -13.25
CA SER A 231 -6.49 -28.93 -12.16
C SER A 231 -5.20 -28.53 -11.46
N SER A 232 -4.52 -27.45 -11.87
CA SER A 232 -3.37 -26.95 -11.12
C SER A 232 -3.86 -26.05 -9.98
N ASN A 233 -3.44 -26.38 -8.77
CA ASN A 233 -3.54 -25.49 -7.63
C ASN A 233 -2.85 -24.16 -7.99
N SER A 234 -3.47 -23.01 -7.66
CA SER A 234 -2.88 -21.70 -7.94
C SER A 234 -2.37 -21.02 -6.67
N ILE A 235 -1.30 -20.26 -6.84
CA ILE A 235 -0.67 -19.43 -5.83
C ILE A 235 -0.69 -17.99 -6.33
N MET A 236 -1.24 -17.09 -5.53
CA MET A 236 -1.18 -15.66 -5.79
C MET A 236 -0.21 -15.02 -4.79
N VAL A 237 0.75 -14.26 -5.31
CA VAL A 237 1.66 -13.44 -4.51
C VAL A 237 1.50 -11.99 -4.92
N ILE A 238 1.27 -11.13 -3.94
CA ILE A 238 1.09 -9.71 -4.15
C ILE A 238 1.94 -8.92 -3.18
N SER A 239 2.37 -7.73 -3.62
CA SER A 239 2.86 -6.71 -2.71
C SER A 239 1.71 -5.77 -2.40
N LEU A 240 0.96 -6.02 -1.30
CA LEU A 240 0.11 -4.97 -0.75
C LEU A 240 1.01 -3.93 -0.12
N SER A 241 0.98 -2.77 -0.75
CA SER A 241 1.48 -1.54 -0.19
C SER A 241 0.83 -1.24 1.17
N LYS A 242 1.57 -1.51 2.24
CA LYS A 242 1.70 -0.50 3.29
C LYS A 242 2.82 0.43 2.85
N ASN A 243 2.57 1.39 1.94
CA ASN A 243 3.64 2.27 1.44
C ASN A 243 4.10 3.34 2.43
N GLY A 244 3.76 3.23 3.71
CA GLY A 244 4.09 4.23 4.70
C GLY A 244 4.33 3.64 6.07
N SER A 245 5.31 4.29 6.71
CA SER A 245 5.79 4.12 8.07
C SER A 245 6.92 3.09 8.24
N VAL A 246 8.03 3.27 7.51
CA VAL A 246 9.45 3.06 7.93
C VAL A 246 10.34 3.04 6.69
N LEU A 247 11.27 4.01 6.66
CA LEU A 247 12.37 4.25 5.70
C LEU A 247 12.06 4.13 4.20
N PRO A 248 12.58 5.04 3.37
CA PRO A 248 12.33 5.02 1.93
C PRO A 248 12.68 3.70 1.28
N THR A 249 13.85 3.18 1.62
CA THR A 249 14.39 1.88 1.21
C THR A 249 13.44 0.71 1.53
N PHE A 250 12.71 0.75 2.64
CA PHE A 250 11.96 -0.42 3.12
C PHE A 250 10.56 -0.55 2.54
N CYS A 251 9.96 0.52 2.00
CA CYS A 251 8.68 0.37 1.28
C CYS A 251 8.89 -0.35 -0.06
N LEU A 252 10.00 -0.04 -0.74
CA LEU A 252 10.33 -0.55 -2.09
C LEU A 252 10.86 -1.97 -2.08
N ILE A 253 11.29 -2.48 -0.92
CA ILE A 253 11.84 -3.83 -0.82
C ILE A 253 10.79 -4.88 -1.18
N THR A 254 9.51 -4.63 -0.90
CA THR A 254 8.43 -5.57 -1.23
C THR A 254 8.23 -5.67 -2.74
N GLN A 255 8.15 -4.54 -3.44
CA GLN A 255 8.03 -4.51 -4.90
C GLN A 255 9.30 -5.04 -5.57
N ALA A 256 10.49 -4.65 -5.09
CA ALA A 256 11.77 -5.14 -5.61
C ALA A 256 11.92 -6.65 -5.42
N THR A 257 11.60 -7.17 -4.23
CA THR A 257 11.69 -8.61 -3.92
C THR A 257 10.69 -9.42 -4.74
N LEU A 258 9.45 -8.95 -4.88
CA LEU A 258 8.45 -9.64 -5.69
C LEU A 258 8.80 -9.60 -7.18
N THR A 259 9.34 -8.49 -7.67
CA THR A 259 9.86 -8.40 -9.05
C THR A 259 11.06 -9.33 -9.26
N TYR A 260 11.93 -9.49 -8.25
CA TYR A 260 13.03 -10.45 -8.29
C TYR A 260 12.54 -11.91 -8.29
N LEU A 261 11.59 -12.23 -7.43
CA LEU A 261 10.96 -13.56 -7.37
C LEU A 261 10.34 -13.90 -8.71
N MET A 262 9.60 -12.96 -9.30
CA MET A 262 9.01 -13.04 -10.62
C MET A 262 10.05 -13.36 -11.69
N HIS A 263 11.15 -12.60 -11.74
CA HIS A 263 12.27 -12.84 -12.65
C HIS A 263 12.92 -14.20 -12.46
N LYS A 264 13.18 -14.62 -11.21
CA LYS A 264 13.83 -15.91 -10.95
C LYS A 264 12.94 -17.10 -11.26
N LEU A 265 11.65 -17.04 -10.94
CA LEU A 265 10.72 -18.12 -11.29
C LEU A 265 10.61 -18.31 -12.80
N VAL A 266 10.57 -17.22 -13.57
CA VAL A 266 10.49 -17.28 -15.03
C VAL A 266 11.82 -17.68 -15.68
N THR A 267 12.91 -17.01 -15.35
CA THR A 267 14.20 -17.20 -16.05
C THR A 267 14.97 -18.45 -15.63
N LYS A 268 14.65 -19.04 -14.48
CA LYS A 268 15.24 -20.31 -14.03
C LYS A 268 14.34 -21.52 -14.24
N TYR A 269 13.16 -21.34 -14.82
CA TYR A 269 12.33 -22.45 -15.26
C TYR A 269 13.05 -23.27 -16.34
N GLY A 270 13.18 -24.59 -16.12
CA GLY A 270 13.97 -25.48 -16.98
C GLY A 270 15.49 -25.45 -16.74
N GLU A 271 15.99 -24.54 -15.88
CA GLU A 271 17.41 -24.48 -15.49
C GLU A 271 17.66 -24.94 -14.05
N ASP A 272 16.81 -24.53 -13.09
CA ASP A 272 16.89 -24.95 -11.67
C ASP A 272 15.77 -25.95 -11.37
N ASP A 273 16.15 -27.15 -10.89
CA ASP A 273 15.21 -28.23 -10.62
C ASP A 273 14.14 -27.89 -9.57
N ARG A 274 14.47 -27.06 -8.57
CA ARG A 274 13.50 -26.67 -7.52
C ARG A 274 12.51 -25.68 -8.07
N ILE A 275 12.97 -24.70 -8.83
CA ILE A 275 12.11 -23.72 -9.50
C ILE A 275 11.22 -24.42 -10.52
N THR A 276 11.80 -25.31 -11.33
CA THR A 276 11.06 -26.10 -12.33
C THR A 276 9.93 -26.90 -11.68
N ARG A 277 10.22 -27.64 -10.60
CA ARG A 277 9.17 -28.36 -9.85
C ARG A 277 8.11 -27.42 -9.27
N ALA A 278 8.48 -26.24 -8.79
CA ALA A 278 7.53 -25.29 -8.22
C ALA A 278 6.61 -24.69 -9.29
N VAL A 279 7.16 -24.35 -10.45
CA VAL A 279 6.42 -23.80 -11.59
C VAL A 279 5.55 -24.88 -12.26
N ASP A 280 6.00 -26.13 -12.33
CA ASP A 280 5.19 -27.26 -12.81
C ASP A 280 4.04 -27.63 -11.86
N ALA A 281 4.20 -27.41 -10.55
CA ALA A 281 3.22 -27.82 -9.55
C ALA A 281 2.06 -26.83 -9.38
N PHE A 282 2.28 -25.55 -9.70
CA PHE A 282 1.32 -24.49 -9.43
C PHE A 282 1.20 -23.51 -10.58
N GLU A 283 0.00 -22.97 -10.73
CA GLU A 283 -0.21 -21.74 -11.49
C GLU A 283 0.15 -20.54 -10.60
N TRP A 284 1.07 -19.69 -11.06
CA TRP A 284 1.56 -18.53 -10.33
C TRP A 284 0.89 -17.26 -10.87
N THR A 285 0.33 -16.45 -9.97
CA THR A 285 -0.06 -15.06 -10.27
C THR A 285 0.78 -14.13 -9.39
N LEU A 286 1.62 -13.30 -10.00
CA LEU A 286 2.51 -12.38 -9.28
C LEU A 286 2.19 -10.94 -9.64
N VAL A 287 1.85 -10.13 -8.64
CA VAL A 287 1.48 -8.71 -8.81
C VAL A 287 2.47 -7.82 -8.05
N PRO A 288 3.52 -7.29 -8.72
CA PRO A 288 4.62 -6.61 -8.05
C PRO A 288 4.21 -5.28 -7.42
N VAL A 289 3.24 -4.55 -7.98
CA VAL A 289 2.80 -3.24 -7.46
C VAL A 289 1.28 -3.16 -7.44
N PHE A 290 0.68 -3.34 -6.25
CA PHE A 290 -0.78 -3.27 -6.10
C PHE A 290 -1.33 -1.85 -6.00
N ASN A 291 -0.80 -1.05 -5.07
CA ASN A 291 -1.21 0.35 -4.85
C ASN A 291 -0.34 1.27 -5.71
N ILE A 292 -0.61 1.28 -7.02
CA ILE A 292 0.22 2.01 -7.99
C ILE A 292 0.18 3.52 -7.72
N ASP A 293 -1.01 4.07 -7.43
CA ASP A 293 -1.17 5.51 -7.20
C ASP A 293 -0.37 5.98 -5.98
N GLY A 294 -0.46 5.24 -4.86
CA GLY A 294 0.35 5.51 -3.67
C GLY A 294 1.85 5.31 -3.95
N PHE A 295 2.23 4.29 -4.70
CA PHE A 295 3.63 4.03 -5.06
C PHE A 295 4.24 5.19 -5.87
N VAL A 296 3.55 5.67 -6.90
CA VAL A 296 3.99 6.84 -7.69
C VAL A 296 4.06 8.08 -6.80
N PHE A 297 3.09 8.28 -5.90
CA PHE A 297 3.10 9.41 -4.97
C PHE A 297 4.31 9.39 -4.03
N THR A 298 4.79 8.22 -3.62
CA THR A 298 6.02 8.12 -2.80
C THR A 298 7.29 8.57 -3.51
N HIS A 299 7.33 8.48 -4.85
CA HIS A 299 8.50 8.88 -5.64
C HIS A 299 8.48 10.39 -5.94
N LYS A 300 7.28 10.98 -6.08
CA LYS A 300 7.11 12.35 -6.55
C LYS A 300 6.85 13.37 -5.44
N THR A 301 6.09 12.99 -4.42
CA THR A 301 5.52 13.97 -3.47
C THR A 301 5.89 13.62 -2.04
N ASN A 302 5.39 12.50 -1.50
CA ASN A 302 5.60 12.18 -0.09
C ASN A 302 6.15 10.77 0.09
N ARG A 303 7.43 10.68 0.48
CA ARG A 303 8.11 9.41 0.62
C ARG A 303 7.56 8.49 1.71
N MET A 304 6.74 9.01 2.64
CA MET A 304 6.15 8.24 3.74
C MET A 304 4.68 7.87 3.47
N TRP A 305 4.17 8.08 2.26
CA TRP A 305 2.76 7.88 1.94
C TRP A 305 2.32 6.41 1.91
N ARG A 306 1.38 6.03 2.79
CA ARG A 306 0.89 4.65 2.91
C ARG A 306 -0.30 4.27 2.05
N LYS A 307 -1.32 5.12 2.08
CA LYS A 307 -2.69 4.79 1.67
C LYS A 307 -2.81 4.72 0.14
N ASN A 308 -3.98 4.34 -0.37
CA ASN A 308 -4.28 4.65 -1.78
C ASN A 308 -4.49 6.17 -1.98
N ARG A 309 -4.80 6.63 -3.20
CA ARG A 309 -5.00 8.06 -3.50
C ARG A 309 -6.47 8.47 -3.67
N GLN A 310 -7.41 7.65 -3.20
CA GLN A 310 -8.83 8.01 -3.28
C GLN A 310 -9.17 9.17 -2.33
N PRO A 311 -9.87 10.22 -2.78
CA PRO A 311 -10.38 11.28 -1.91
C PRO A 311 -11.32 10.71 -0.85
N THR A 312 -11.39 11.40 0.28
CA THR A 312 -12.32 11.05 1.36
C THR A 312 -13.36 12.15 1.55
N ARG A 313 -14.27 11.94 2.52
CA ARG A 313 -15.25 12.96 2.94
C ARG A 313 -14.60 14.24 3.51
N ILE A 314 -13.32 14.18 3.87
CA ILE A 314 -12.53 15.33 4.30
C ILE A 314 -11.55 15.63 3.15
N PRO A 315 -11.72 16.74 2.41
CA PRO A 315 -10.91 17.03 1.21
C PRO A 315 -9.39 17.05 1.45
N LEU A 316 -8.97 17.33 2.67
CA LEU A 316 -7.57 17.44 3.09
C LEU A 316 -6.95 16.11 3.51
N CYS A 317 -7.76 15.06 3.62
CA CYS A 317 -7.32 13.75 4.06
C CYS A 317 -7.56 12.77 2.92
N THR A 318 -6.53 12.51 2.14
CA THR A 318 -6.59 11.60 0.99
C THR A 318 -6.25 10.18 1.42
N GLY A 319 -6.88 9.20 0.78
CA GLY A 319 -6.53 7.81 0.86
C GLY A 319 -7.24 7.00 1.94
N THR A 320 -7.24 5.69 1.73
CA THR A 320 -7.69 4.63 2.64
C THR A 320 -6.59 3.59 2.77
N ASP A 321 -6.40 3.03 3.95
CA ASP A 321 -5.49 1.90 4.16
C ASP A 321 -6.08 0.66 3.48
N THR A 322 -5.44 0.24 2.37
CA THR A 322 -5.87 -0.92 1.57
C THR A 322 -5.78 -2.24 2.36
N ASN A 323 -5.01 -2.27 3.46
CA ASN A 323 -4.92 -3.42 4.37
C ASN A 323 -5.85 -3.28 5.60
N ARG A 324 -6.79 -2.34 5.57
CA ARG A 324 -7.92 -2.21 6.53
C ARG A 324 -9.29 -2.13 5.85
N ASN A 325 -9.32 -2.19 4.51
CA ASN A 325 -10.55 -2.03 3.73
C ASN A 325 -11.21 -3.36 3.30
N TRP A 326 -10.74 -4.51 3.80
CA TRP A 326 -11.28 -5.83 3.49
C TRP A 326 -12.53 -6.17 4.32
N ASP A 327 -13.42 -7.00 3.78
CA ASP A 327 -14.62 -7.50 4.49
C ASP A 327 -14.31 -8.64 5.46
N TYR A 328 -13.25 -8.49 6.25
CA TYR A 328 -12.93 -9.37 7.36
C TYR A 328 -12.68 -8.51 8.58
N ALA A 329 -13.53 -8.66 9.61
CA ALA A 329 -13.47 -7.86 10.83
C ALA A 329 -13.39 -6.34 10.53
N PHE A 330 -14.13 -5.87 9.51
CA PHE A 330 -14.07 -4.50 9.04
C PHE A 330 -14.38 -3.49 10.16
N GLY A 331 -13.55 -2.44 10.28
CA GLY A 331 -13.71 -1.39 11.30
C GLY A 331 -13.51 -1.86 12.75
N LYS A 332 -12.97 -3.06 12.98
CA LYS A 332 -12.62 -3.57 14.32
C LYS A 332 -11.25 -3.03 14.76
N GLN A 333 -10.76 -3.56 15.89
CA GLN A 333 -9.50 -3.15 16.52
C GLN A 333 -8.33 -3.12 15.53
N GLY A 334 -7.50 -2.07 15.65
CA GLY A 334 -6.36 -1.84 14.76
C GLY A 334 -6.67 -1.04 13.50
N ALA A 335 -7.90 -0.54 13.36
CA ALA A 335 -8.36 0.33 12.27
C ALA A 335 -8.99 1.62 12.81
N SER A 336 -9.04 2.68 11.99
CA SER A 336 -9.61 3.97 12.37
C SER A 336 -10.73 4.41 11.43
N GLY A 337 -11.79 5.01 11.98
CA GLY A 337 -12.86 5.65 11.21
C GLY A 337 -12.57 7.11 10.83
N LEU A 338 -11.42 7.66 11.25
CA LEU A 338 -11.00 9.03 10.95
C LEU A 338 -10.29 9.04 9.58
N PRO A 339 -10.79 9.78 8.57
CA PRO A 339 -10.20 9.79 7.22
C PRO A 339 -8.72 10.17 7.16
N CYS A 340 -8.30 10.99 8.11
CA CYS A 340 -6.95 11.50 8.26
C CYS A 340 -5.98 10.51 8.89
N SER A 341 -6.47 9.43 9.48
CA SER A 341 -5.63 8.39 10.08
C SER A 341 -4.90 7.59 8.99
N GLU A 342 -3.66 7.17 9.28
CA GLU A 342 -2.94 6.18 8.47
C GLU A 342 -3.60 4.80 8.49
N ALA A 343 -4.40 4.50 9.52
CA ALA A 343 -5.17 3.28 9.64
C ALA A 343 -6.64 3.44 9.18
N TYR A 344 -6.94 4.49 8.41
CA TYR A 344 -8.30 4.76 7.97
C TYR A 344 -8.87 3.59 7.15
N HIS A 345 -9.92 2.95 7.65
CA HIS A 345 -10.51 1.77 7.01
C HIS A 345 -11.45 2.09 5.85
N GLY A 346 -11.75 3.36 5.57
CA GLY A 346 -12.72 3.72 4.53
C GLY A 346 -14.17 3.70 5.03
N PRO A 347 -15.13 4.20 4.24
CA PRO A 347 -16.53 4.30 4.66
C PRO A 347 -17.27 2.95 4.78
N ARG A 348 -16.79 1.91 4.10
CA ARG A 348 -17.32 0.53 4.14
C ARG A 348 -16.27 -0.44 3.59
N ALA A 349 -16.46 -1.74 3.85
CA ALA A 349 -15.63 -2.77 3.23
C ALA A 349 -15.66 -2.66 1.69
N PHE A 350 -14.51 -2.90 1.07
CA PHE A 350 -14.27 -2.78 -0.37
C PHE A 350 -14.70 -1.42 -0.97
N SER A 351 -14.61 -0.34 -0.18
CA SER A 351 -14.83 1.01 -0.70
C SER A 351 -13.71 1.45 -1.63
N ALA A 352 -12.46 1.04 -1.36
CA ALA A 352 -11.30 1.28 -2.21
C ALA A 352 -11.38 0.42 -3.48
N PRO A 353 -11.27 1.02 -4.69
CA PRO A 353 -11.37 0.29 -5.95
C PRO A 353 -10.32 -0.82 -6.04
N GLU A 354 -9.09 -0.58 -5.57
CA GLU A 354 -8.00 -1.56 -5.60
C GLU A 354 -8.41 -2.84 -4.87
N THR A 355 -8.89 -2.72 -3.63
CA THR A 355 -9.29 -3.87 -2.80
C THR A 355 -10.53 -4.57 -3.34
N ARG A 356 -11.48 -3.82 -3.91
CA ARG A 356 -12.70 -4.38 -4.50
C ARG A 356 -12.35 -5.23 -5.71
N THR A 357 -11.61 -4.67 -6.66
CA THR A 357 -11.27 -5.39 -7.89
C THR A 357 -10.40 -6.61 -7.62
N LEU A 358 -9.50 -6.52 -6.63
CA LEU A 358 -8.72 -7.68 -6.22
C LEU A 358 -9.56 -8.77 -5.56
N SER A 359 -10.53 -8.39 -4.71
CA SER A 359 -11.48 -9.34 -4.13
C SER A 359 -12.29 -10.06 -5.21
N ASP A 360 -12.74 -9.33 -6.23
CA ASP A 360 -13.47 -9.90 -7.38
C ASP A 360 -12.56 -10.86 -8.17
N TYR A 361 -11.30 -10.47 -8.41
CA TYR A 361 -10.32 -11.31 -9.11
C TYR A 361 -10.01 -12.60 -8.35
N ILE A 362 -9.80 -12.51 -7.02
CA ILE A 362 -9.54 -13.66 -6.13
C ILE A 362 -10.75 -14.60 -6.12
N SER A 363 -11.96 -14.05 -5.98
CA SER A 363 -13.20 -14.84 -5.92
C SER A 363 -13.50 -15.58 -7.22
N ALA A 364 -12.94 -15.11 -8.34
CA ALA A 364 -13.05 -15.76 -9.64
C ALA A 364 -12.04 -16.91 -9.86
N GLN A 365 -11.08 -17.13 -8.94
CA GLN A 365 -10.13 -18.23 -9.06
C GLN A 365 -10.71 -19.52 -8.45
N GLU A 366 -10.88 -20.56 -9.26
CA GLU A 366 -11.49 -21.82 -8.79
C GLU A 366 -10.55 -22.64 -7.87
N ASN A 367 -9.23 -22.56 -8.07
CA ASN A 367 -8.23 -23.41 -7.40
C ASN A 367 -7.17 -22.62 -6.63
N LEU A 368 -7.48 -21.41 -6.14
CA LEU A 368 -6.53 -20.64 -5.33
C LEU A 368 -6.36 -21.27 -3.94
N ILE A 369 -5.22 -21.90 -3.72
CA ILE A 369 -4.91 -22.57 -2.44
C ILE A 369 -4.03 -21.74 -1.51
N SER A 370 -3.36 -20.71 -2.05
CA SER A 370 -2.44 -19.88 -1.28
C SER A 370 -2.45 -18.45 -1.80
N TYR A 371 -2.62 -17.51 -0.86
CA TYR A 371 -2.50 -16.08 -1.08
C TYR A 371 -1.40 -15.56 -0.15
N ILE A 372 -0.34 -15.01 -0.73
CA ILE A 372 0.82 -14.52 -0.01
C ILE A 372 0.93 -13.02 -0.24
N ASP A 373 1.01 -12.27 0.85
CA ASP A 373 1.07 -10.82 0.81
C ASP A 373 2.37 -10.32 1.44
N PHE A 374 3.20 -9.68 0.63
CA PHE A 374 4.51 -9.19 1.05
C PHE A 374 4.40 -7.80 1.66
N HIS A 375 4.71 -7.74 2.96
CA HIS A 375 4.90 -6.50 3.71
C HIS A 375 6.34 -6.37 4.17
N ALA A 376 6.74 -5.13 4.41
CA ALA A 376 7.93 -4.81 5.17
C ALA A 376 7.54 -3.77 6.21
N PHE A 377 8.19 -3.71 7.36
CA PHE A 377 9.33 -4.47 7.87
C PHE A 377 8.87 -5.19 9.15
N SER A 378 9.77 -5.96 9.76
CA SER A 378 9.69 -6.62 11.09
C SER A 378 10.14 -8.08 11.04
N GLN A 379 10.38 -8.63 9.84
CA GLN A 379 10.76 -10.03 9.62
C GLN A 379 9.68 -10.98 10.15
N LEU A 380 8.43 -10.74 9.74
CA LEU A 380 7.24 -11.52 10.07
C LEU A 380 6.50 -11.93 8.81
#